data_AF-A0A6B3NB25-F1
#
_entry.id   AF-A0A6B3NB25-F1
#
_cell.length_a   1.000
_cell.length_b   1.000
_cell.length_c   1.000
_cell.angle_alpha   90.00
_cell.angle_beta   90.00
_cell.angle_gamma   90.00
#
_symmetry.space_group_name_H-M   'P 1'
#
loop_
_entity.id
_entity.type
_entity.pdbx_description
1 polymer ?
#
loop_
_entity_poly.entity_id
_entity_poly.type
_entity_poly.pdbx_seq_one_letter_code
_entity_poly.pdbx_strand_id
1 'polypeptide(L)'
;MSKNSKQGCVYLAQAVGTNRFKIGVTARDIDQIFRELNGKQSPYKIECITYFETHNIYGFEKHLHDTHEQYRIHGEWFEFPPIVLEELIDYYVFWQKRNDIRADEIMFSNLRDKVICIGLIGLVLWVLSTMFDVPYPVQISPYEQHIEN
;
A
#
# COMPACT_ATOMS: atom_id res chain seq x y z
N MET A 1 -16.36 25.40 6.36
CA MET A 1 -15.03 24.91 6.80
C MET A 1 -14.64 23.75 5.91
N SER A 2 -13.60 23.89 5.09
CA SER A 2 -13.06 22.77 4.31
C SER A 2 -12.50 21.73 5.28
N LYS A 3 -13.17 20.57 5.42
CA LYS A 3 -12.56 19.42 6.11
C LYS A 3 -11.35 19.02 5.26
N ASN A 4 -10.14 19.40 5.69
CA ASN A 4 -8.91 18.99 5.04
C ASN A 4 -8.93 17.47 4.86
N SER A 5 -8.70 17.02 3.62
CA SER A 5 -8.52 15.60 3.28
C SER A 5 -7.46 15.01 4.21
N LYS A 6 -7.82 13.98 4.95
CA LYS A 6 -6.93 13.30 5.90
C LYS A 6 -6.74 11.86 5.45
N GLN A 7 -5.49 11.40 5.49
CA GLN A 7 -5.16 10.01 5.22
C GLN A 7 -5.57 9.11 6.40
N GLY A 8 -6.04 7.91 6.07
CA GLY A 8 -6.44 6.89 7.03
C GLY A 8 -7.30 5.82 6.39
N CYS A 9 -8.09 5.13 7.20
CA CYS A 9 -8.96 4.04 6.78
C CYS A 9 -10.43 4.43 6.93
N VAL A 10 -11.24 3.98 5.97
CA VAL A 10 -12.70 3.94 6.06
C VAL A 10 -13.07 2.47 6.33
N TYR A 11 -13.86 2.21 7.37
CA TYR A 11 -14.19 0.85 7.79
C TYR A 11 -15.69 0.62 7.87
N LEU A 12 -16.08 -0.64 7.69
CA LEU A 12 -17.41 -1.16 7.94
C LEU A 12 -17.31 -2.14 9.12
N ALA A 13 -18.00 -1.85 10.21
CA ALA A 13 -18.06 -2.70 11.39
C ALA A 13 -19.45 -3.27 11.60
N GLN A 14 -19.55 -4.41 12.27
CA GLN A 14 -20.81 -5.00 12.71
C GLN A 14 -20.84 -5.16 14.23
N ALA A 15 -21.98 -4.81 14.84
CA ALA A 15 -22.27 -5.23 16.21
C ALA A 15 -22.79 -6.69 16.18
N VAL A 16 -21.95 -7.62 16.64
CA VAL A 16 -22.20 -9.07 16.57
C VAL A 16 -23.50 -9.42 17.30
N GLY A 17 -24.31 -10.28 16.67
CA GLY A 17 -25.64 -10.67 17.18
C GLY A 17 -26.76 -9.70 16.82
N THR A 18 -26.47 -8.67 16.01
CA THR A 18 -27.46 -7.71 15.51
C THR A 18 -27.31 -7.50 14.00
N ASN A 19 -28.31 -6.87 13.37
CA ASN A 19 -28.23 -6.40 11.98
C ASN A 19 -27.67 -4.97 11.87
N ARG A 20 -26.91 -4.51 12.88
CA ARG A 20 -26.42 -3.14 12.95
C ARG A 20 -24.98 -3.03 12.48
N PHE A 21 -24.78 -2.14 11.53
CA PHE A 21 -23.50 -1.86 10.91
C PHE A 21 -23.09 -0.41 11.16
N LYS A 22 -21.80 -0.18 11.29
CA LYS A 22 -21.22 1.15 11.49
C LYS A 22 -20.26 1.47 10.36
N ILE A 23 -20.46 2.62 9.72
CA ILE A 23 -19.51 3.20 8.77
C ILE A 23 -18.73 4.26 9.52
N GLY A 24 -17.42 4.07 9.66
CA GLY A 24 -16.57 5.00 10.38
C GLY A 24 -15.21 5.18 9.74
N VAL A 25 -14.44 6.12 10.29
CA VAL A 25 -13.09 6.42 9.83
C VAL A 25 -12.08 6.43 10.96
N THR A 26 -10.82 6.15 10.63
CA THR A 26 -9.70 6.25 11.55
C THR A 26 -8.45 6.71 10.82
N ALA A 27 -7.62 7.51 11.49
CA ALA A 27 -6.27 7.81 11.03
C ALA A 27 -5.21 6.92 11.72
N ARG A 28 -5.65 6.02 12.60
CA ARG A 28 -4.82 5.05 13.33
C ARG A 28 -5.01 3.66 12.74
N ASP A 29 -4.08 2.77 13.08
CA ASP A 29 -4.15 1.34 12.76
C ASP A 29 -5.52 0.74 13.12
N ILE A 30 -6.09 -0.02 12.18
CA ILE A 30 -7.45 -0.55 12.30
C ILE A 30 -7.53 -1.62 13.38
N ASP A 31 -6.53 -2.50 13.47
CA ASP A 31 -6.52 -3.59 14.45
C ASP A 31 -6.41 -3.05 15.88
N GLN A 32 -5.63 -1.98 16.07
CA GLN A 32 -5.58 -1.26 17.33
C GLN A 32 -6.95 -0.69 17.73
N ILE A 33 -7.67 -0.06 16.81
CA ILE A 33 -9.00 0.54 17.07
C ILE A 33 -9.99 -0.52 17.53
N PHE A 34 -10.08 -1.66 16.83
CA PHE A 34 -11.06 -2.70 17.18
C PHE A 34 -10.71 -3.44 18.47
N ARG A 35 -9.42 -3.54 18.83
CA ARG A 35 -9.01 -3.99 20.17
C ARG A 35 -9.47 -3.02 21.27
N GLU A 36 -9.32 -1.72 21.05
CA GLU A 36 -9.75 -0.68 22.01
C GLU A 36 -11.27 -0.64 22.17
N LEU A 37 -12.02 -0.68 21.06
CA LEU A 37 -13.50 -0.62 21.05
C LEU A 37 -14.13 -1.79 21.83
N ASN A 38 -13.62 -3.00 21.63
CA ASN A 38 -14.11 -4.20 22.32
C ASN A 38 -13.73 -4.24 23.81
N GLY A 39 -12.75 -3.44 24.26
CA GLY A 39 -12.30 -3.44 25.65
C GLY A 39 -13.01 -2.45 26.57
N LYS A 40 -13.70 -1.42 26.05
CA LYS A 40 -14.13 -0.28 26.88
C LYS A 40 -15.51 0.32 26.59
N GLN A 41 -16.12 0.11 25.42
CA GLN A 41 -17.19 1.02 24.95
C GLN A 41 -18.48 0.37 24.40
N SER A 42 -18.61 -0.95 24.38
CA SER A 42 -19.83 -1.59 23.85
C SER A 42 -20.20 -2.87 24.61
N PRO A 43 -21.50 -3.08 24.95
CA PRO A 43 -21.98 -4.35 25.49
C PRO A 43 -21.97 -5.48 24.46
N TYR A 44 -21.92 -5.13 23.16
CA TYR A 44 -21.79 -6.09 22.07
C TYR A 44 -20.38 -6.06 21.49
N LYS A 45 -19.86 -7.24 21.13
CA LYS A 45 -18.63 -7.37 20.37
C LYS A 45 -18.79 -6.65 19.02
N ILE A 46 -17.83 -5.80 18.68
CA ILE A 46 -17.77 -5.08 17.41
C ILE A 46 -16.70 -5.74 16.56
N GLU A 47 -17.06 -6.21 15.36
CA GLU A 47 -16.14 -6.83 14.42
C GLU A 47 -15.94 -5.96 13.19
N CYS A 48 -14.71 -5.89 12.68
CA CYS A 48 -14.41 -5.25 11.41
C CYS A 48 -14.79 -6.22 10.30
N ILE A 49 -15.71 -5.82 9.42
CA ILE A 49 -16.12 -6.63 8.27
C ILE A 49 -15.16 -6.39 7.12
N THR A 50 -14.89 -5.12 6.82
CA THR A 50 -13.98 -4.71 5.75
C THR A 50 -13.55 -3.25 5.93
N TYR A 51 -12.44 -2.87 5.31
CA TYR A 51 -11.91 -1.51 5.31
C TYR A 51 -11.05 -1.26 4.07
N PHE A 52 -10.85 0.02 3.75
CA PHE A 52 -9.86 0.42 2.76
C PHE A 52 -9.16 1.72 3.19
N GLU A 53 -7.93 1.89 2.73
CA GLU A 53 -7.14 3.11 2.98
C GLU A 53 -7.47 4.21 1.96
N THR A 54 -7.36 5.47 2.37
CA THR A 54 -7.57 6.60 1.47
C THR A 54 -6.90 7.85 2.01
N HIS A 55 -6.52 8.77 1.12
CA HIS A 55 -6.05 10.10 1.49
C HIS A 55 -7.18 11.07 1.85
N ASN A 56 -8.44 10.67 1.65
CA ASN A 56 -9.61 11.51 1.89
C ASN A 56 -10.69 10.81 2.72
N ILE A 57 -10.36 10.42 3.96
CA ILE A 57 -11.28 9.67 4.82
C ILE A 57 -12.62 10.39 5.01
N TYR A 58 -12.60 11.71 5.22
CA TYR A 58 -13.83 12.48 5.48
C TYR A 58 -14.72 12.63 4.25
N GLY A 59 -14.13 12.66 3.05
CA GLY A 59 -14.89 12.69 1.80
C GLY A 59 -15.65 11.38 1.59
N PHE A 60 -14.95 10.25 1.78
CA PHE A 60 -15.57 8.92 1.68
C PHE A 60 -16.60 8.67 2.77
N GLU A 61 -16.31 9.04 4.02
CA GLU A 61 -17.27 8.95 5.13
C GLU A 61 -18.56 9.68 4.79
N LYS A 62 -18.45 10.97 4.41
CA LYS A 62 -19.62 11.78 4.06
C LYS A 62 -20.37 11.16 2.88
N HIS A 63 -19.67 10.78 1.81
CA HIS A 63 -20.28 10.17 0.65
C HIS A 63 -21.07 8.90 0.99
N LEU A 64 -20.47 7.98 1.75
CA LEU A 64 -21.12 6.74 2.17
C LEU A 64 -22.31 7.02 3.09
N HIS A 65 -22.15 7.95 4.04
CA HIS A 65 -23.22 8.35 4.95
C HIS A 65 -24.41 8.96 4.21
N ASP A 66 -24.18 9.84 3.24
CA ASP A 66 -25.21 10.46 2.42
C ASP A 66 -25.90 9.42 1.51
N THR A 67 -25.10 8.57 0.85
CA THR A 67 -25.60 7.54 -0.08
C THR A 67 -26.51 6.53 0.61
N HIS A 68 -26.24 6.24 1.88
CA HIS A 68 -26.96 5.26 2.68
C HIS A 68 -27.84 5.88 3.76
N GLU A 69 -28.16 7.17 3.66
CA GLU A 69 -28.89 7.90 4.71
C GLU A 69 -30.25 7.28 5.03
N GLN A 70 -30.94 6.73 4.03
CA GLN A 70 -32.21 6.01 4.19
C GLN A 70 -32.15 4.77 5.08
N TYR A 71 -30.95 4.21 5.29
CA TYR A 71 -30.70 3.03 6.15
C TYR A 71 -30.17 3.42 7.54
N ARG A 72 -29.97 4.72 7.79
CA ARG A 72 -29.40 5.24 9.03
C ARG A 72 -30.42 5.14 10.15
N ILE A 73 -30.06 4.45 11.24
CA ILE A 73 -30.91 4.33 12.43
C ILE A 73 -30.55 5.40 13.45
N HIS A 74 -29.27 5.53 13.78
CA HIS A 74 -28.81 6.50 14.78
C HIS A 74 -27.31 6.81 14.63
N GLY A 75 -26.99 8.09 14.45
CA GLY A 75 -25.60 8.54 14.30
C GLY A 75 -24.92 7.83 13.13
N GLU A 76 -23.88 7.06 13.43
CA GLU A 76 -23.08 6.32 12.45
C GLU A 76 -23.57 4.87 12.25
N TRP A 77 -24.71 4.49 12.83
CA TRP A 77 -25.26 3.14 12.76
C TRP A 77 -26.38 3.01 11.73
N PHE A 78 -26.31 1.92 10.96
CA PHE A 78 -27.17 1.61 9.82
C PHE A 78 -27.71 0.19 9.94
N GLU A 79 -28.88 -0.05 9.37
CA GLU A 79 -29.45 -1.39 9.19
C GLU A 79 -29.71 -1.61 7.69
N PHE A 80 -28.94 -2.50 7.09
CA PHE A 80 -28.96 -2.74 5.65
C PHE A 80 -29.82 -3.94 5.28
N PRO A 81 -30.61 -3.86 4.20
CA PRO A 81 -31.08 -5.04 3.49
C PRO A 81 -29.90 -5.88 3.01
N PRO A 82 -30.01 -7.22 2.94
CA PRO A 82 -28.89 -8.08 2.56
C PRO A 82 -28.24 -7.71 1.22
N ILE A 83 -29.05 -7.37 0.21
CA ILE A 83 -28.55 -6.96 -1.11
C ILE A 83 -27.70 -5.68 -1.06
N VAL A 84 -28.12 -4.70 -0.26
CA VAL A 84 -27.41 -3.43 -0.11
C VAL A 84 -26.11 -3.63 0.67
N LEU A 85 -26.14 -4.52 1.68
CA LEU A 85 -24.95 -4.87 2.44
C LEU A 85 -23.90 -5.54 1.55
N GLU A 86 -24.32 -6.45 0.68
CA GLU A 86 -23.43 -7.12 -0.28
C GLU A 86 -22.80 -6.11 -1.24
N GLU A 87 -23.61 -5.23 -1.85
CA GLU A 87 -23.11 -4.14 -2.72
C GLU A 87 -22.12 -3.22 -1.99
N LEU A 88 -22.38 -2.90 -0.71
CA LEU A 88 -21.50 -2.09 0.11
C LEU A 88 -20.17 -2.82 0.38
N ILE A 89 -20.20 -4.11 0.70
CA ILE A 89 -18.98 -4.90 0.92
C ILE A 89 -18.16 -4.96 -0.37
N ASP A 90 -18.80 -5.20 -1.51
CA ASP A 90 -18.14 -5.23 -2.82
C ASP A 90 -17.48 -3.88 -3.15
N TYR A 91 -18.14 -2.77 -2.83
CA TYR A 91 -17.56 -1.43 -2.95
C TYR A 91 -16.27 -1.30 -2.13
N TYR A 92 -16.27 -1.75 -0.87
CA TYR A 92 -15.06 -1.71 -0.02
C TYR A 92 -13.94 -2.59 -0.57
N VAL A 93 -14.25 -3.82 -0.99
CA VAL A 93 -13.29 -4.75 -1.57
C VAL A 93 -12.68 -4.20 -2.86
N PHE A 94 -13.48 -3.53 -3.69
CA PHE A 94 -13.00 -2.84 -4.89
C PHE A 94 -11.94 -1.78 -4.55
N TRP A 95 -12.22 -0.93 -3.55
CA TRP A 95 -11.28 0.12 -3.14
C TRP A 95 -10.02 -0.43 -2.50
N GLN A 96 -10.13 -1.50 -1.70
CA GLN A 96 -8.98 -2.19 -1.13
C GLN A 96 -8.04 -2.69 -2.24
N LYS A 97 -8.56 -3.46 -3.20
CA LYS A 97 -7.80 -3.97 -4.35
C LYS A 97 -7.18 -2.85 -5.18
N ARG A 98 -7.93 -1.77 -5.42
CA ARG A 98 -7.43 -0.61 -6.18
C ARG A 98 -6.22 0.02 -5.52
N ASN A 99 -6.20 0.09 -4.19
CA ASN A 99 -5.08 0.67 -3.46
C ASN A 99 -3.85 -0.25 -3.48
N ASP A 100 -4.05 -1.57 -3.39
CA ASP A 100 -2.95 -2.54 -3.48
C ASP A 100 -2.23 -2.43 -4.83
N ILE A 101 -2.98 -2.34 -5.94
CA ILE A 101 -2.42 -2.16 -7.29
C ILE A 101 -1.57 -0.89 -7.36
N ARG A 102 -2.04 0.22 -6.79
CA ARG A 102 -1.28 1.48 -6.81
C ARG A 102 -0.03 1.40 -5.95
N ALA A 103 -0.07 0.69 -4.83
CA ALA A 103 1.11 0.47 -3.99
C ALA A 103 2.18 -0.34 -4.74
N ASP A 104 1.77 -1.38 -5.46
CA ASP A 104 2.67 -2.20 -6.29
C ASP A 104 3.29 -1.37 -7.41
N GLU A 105 2.50 -0.60 -8.17
CA GLU A 105 3.01 0.26 -9.25
C GLU A 105 4.06 1.27 -8.75
N ILE A 106 3.81 1.91 -7.61
CA ILE A 106 4.74 2.85 -6.98
C ILE A 106 6.00 2.13 -6.49
N MET A 107 5.87 0.92 -5.94
CA MET A 107 7.03 0.09 -5.56
C MET A 107 7.89 -0.27 -6.78
N PHE A 108 7.27 -0.71 -7.88
CA PHE A 108 7.98 -1.05 -9.11
C PHE A 108 8.63 0.16 -9.77
N SER A 109 8.00 1.34 -9.75
CA SER A 109 8.64 2.56 -10.27
C SER A 109 9.86 2.95 -9.43
N ASN A 110 9.72 2.97 -8.11
CA ASN A 110 10.83 3.28 -7.20
C ASN A 110 11.99 2.28 -7.30
N LEU A 111 11.69 1.01 -7.55
CA LEU A 111 12.72 -0.01 -7.78
C LEU A 111 13.43 0.21 -9.12
N ARG A 112 12.71 0.52 -10.20
CA ARG A 112 13.32 0.86 -11.50
C ARG A 112 14.24 2.06 -11.39
N ASP A 113 13.80 3.13 -10.73
CA ASP A 113 14.61 4.34 -10.56
C ASP A 113 15.89 4.06 -9.76
N LYS A 114 15.82 3.19 -8.75
CA LYS A 114 17.01 2.76 -7.98
C LYS A 114 17.93 1.84 -8.78
N VAL A 115 17.39 0.93 -9.59
CA VAL A 115 18.19 0.04 -10.46
C VAL A 115 18.89 0.83 -11.56
N ILE A 116 18.24 1.86 -12.13
CA ILE A 116 18.87 2.77 -13.11
C ILE A 116 20.03 3.53 -12.45
N CYS A 117 19.87 4.00 -11.21
CA CYS A 117 20.95 4.66 -10.47
C CYS A 117 22.15 3.73 -10.20
N ILE A 118 21.91 2.43 -9.94
CA ILE A 118 22.99 1.44 -9.73
C ILE A 118 23.63 1.02 -11.06
N GLY A 119 22.81 0.86 -12.12
CA GLY A 119 23.26 0.50 -13.47
C GLY A 119 24.13 1.56 -14.12
N LEU A 120 23.91 2.84 -13.83
CA LEU A 120 24.78 3.94 -14.27
C LEU A 120 26.17 3.91 -13.61
N ILE A 121 26.27 3.48 -12.35
CA ILE A 121 27.57 3.29 -11.68
C ILE A 121 28.33 2.11 -12.29
N GLY A 122 27.64 1.01 -12.61
CA GLY A 122 28.23 -0.15 -13.28
C GLY A 122 28.73 0.14 -14.71
N LEU A 123 27.98 0.94 -15.48
CA LEU A 123 28.38 1.34 -16.84
C LEU A 123 29.58 2.29 -16.83
N VAL A 124 29.67 3.22 -15.87
CA VAL A 124 30.81 4.14 -15.72
C VAL A 124 32.09 3.39 -15.33
N LEU A 125 32.00 2.37 -14.47
CA LEU A 125 33.15 1.52 -14.12
C LEU A 125 33.59 0.61 -15.28
N TRP A 126 32.65 0.12 -16.10
CA TRP A 126 32.97 -0.69 -17.30
C TRP A 126 33.60 0.16 -18.42
N VAL A 127 33.15 1.40 -18.61
CA VAL A 127 33.75 2.35 -19.57
C VAL A 127 35.13 2.83 -19.10
N LEU A 128 35.34 3.03 -17.79
CA LEU A 128 36.67 3.39 -17.27
C LEU A 128 37.69 2.25 -17.36
N SER A 129 37.25 0.99 -17.22
CA SER A 129 38.12 -0.19 -17.38
C SER A 129 38.58 -0.40 -18.82
N THR A 130 37.81 0.03 -19.82
CA THR A 130 38.13 -0.15 -21.24
C THR A 130 38.93 1.00 -21.84
N MET A 131 39.12 2.11 -21.11
CA MET A 131 39.93 3.26 -21.55
C MET A 131 41.40 3.21 -21.09
N PHE A 132 41.81 2.22 -20.29
CA PHE A 132 43.18 2.10 -19.75
C PHE A 132 43.99 0.91 -20.30
N ASP A 133 43.56 0.28 -21.40
CA ASP A 133 44.41 -0.69 -22.13
C ASP A 133 45.22 0.02 -23.21
N VAL A 134 46.32 0.65 -22.80
CA VAL A 134 47.40 1.05 -23.72
C VAL A 134 48.34 -0.15 -23.87
N PRO A 135 48.50 -0.74 -25.06
CA PRO A 135 49.37 -1.90 -25.23
C PRO A 135 50.84 -1.46 -25.16
N TYR A 136 51.56 -1.90 -24.13
CA TYR A 136 53.02 -1.82 -24.13
C TYR A 136 53.57 -2.89 -25.08
N PRO A 137 54.44 -2.53 -26.04
CA PRO A 137 55.05 -3.52 -26.92
C PRO A 137 56.03 -4.41 -26.15
N VAL A 138 55.93 -5.72 -26.44
CA VAL A 138 56.79 -6.79 -25.92
C VAL A 138 58.24 -6.54 -26.35
N GLN A 139 59.15 -6.38 -25.39
CA GLN A 139 60.58 -6.52 -25.64
C GLN A 139 60.98 -8.00 -25.51
N ILE A 140 61.54 -8.52 -26.60
CA ILE A 140 62.06 -9.89 -26.72
C ILE A 140 63.45 -9.92 -26.06
N SER A 141 63.66 -10.78 -25.07
CA SER A 141 64.97 -11.01 -24.43
C SER A 141 65.67 -12.22 -25.08
N PRO A 142 66.92 -12.11 -25.56
CA PRO A 142 67.62 -13.19 -26.24
C PRO A 142 68.61 -13.90 -25.30
N TYR A 143 68.18 -14.92 -24.56
CA TYR A 143 69.09 -15.86 -23.90
C TYR A 143 68.39 -17.20 -23.67
N GLU A 144 68.50 -18.10 -24.65
CA GLU A 144 68.49 -19.56 -24.45
C GLU A 144 69.06 -20.22 -25.71
N GLN A 145 70.39 -20.16 -25.84
CA GLN A 145 71.18 -21.15 -26.56
C GLN A 145 72.17 -21.74 -25.54
N HIS A 146 72.35 -23.07 -25.61
CA HIS A 146 73.28 -23.94 -24.86
C HIS A 146 72.64 -24.91 -23.86
N ILE A 147 72.16 -26.04 -24.40
CA ILE A 147 72.49 -27.40 -23.92
C ILE A 147 72.77 -28.20 -25.20
N GLU A 148 74.04 -28.33 -25.60
CA GLU A 148 74.87 -29.55 -25.46
C GLU A 148 74.23 -30.82 -26.04
N ASN A 149 74.64 -31.15 -27.27
CA ASN A 149 75.40 -32.36 -27.60
C ASN A 149 76.34 -32.07 -28.77
#